data_AF-A0A1E5C0Z9-F1
#
_entry.id   AF-A0A1E5C0Z9-F1
#
_cell.length_a   1.000
_cell.length_b   1.000
_cell.length_c   1.000
_cell.angle_alpha   90.00
_cell.angle_beta   90.00
_cell.angle_gamma   90.00
#
_symmetry.space_group_name_H-M   'P 1'
#
loop_
_entity.id
_entity.type
_entity.pdbx_description
1 polymer ?
#
loop_
_entity_poly.entity_id
_entity_poly.type
_entity_poly.pdbx_seq_one_letter_code
_entity_poly.pdbx_strand_id
1 'polypeptide(L)'
;MKCLVVFALLLTLSAHADDNHNVESLPRSVWLDQQGEVVPDDVIDAVTDSCGINQAAHRIANLNGGNIELAIDDFKAAVACFEQRAFIKQRAE
;
A
#
# COMPACT_ATOMS: atom_id res chain seq x y z
N MET A 1 6.29 26.94 62.27
CA MET A 1 5.72 25.58 62.44
C MET A 1 4.63 25.38 61.40
N LYS A 2 4.56 24.16 60.81
CA LYS A 2 3.52 23.67 59.87
C LYS A 2 3.58 24.37 58.49
N CYS A 3 3.61 23.71 57.33
CA CYS A 3 3.09 22.40 56.96
C CYS A 3 3.70 21.94 55.61
N LEU A 4 3.81 20.61 55.49
CA LEU A 4 3.63 19.77 54.30
C LEU A 4 4.56 19.96 53.09
N VAL A 5 5.44 18.98 52.81
CA VAL A 5 5.13 17.71 52.08
C VAL A 5 4.81 18.05 50.63
N VAL A 6 5.82 18.00 49.75
CA VAL A 6 5.99 16.88 48.82
C VAL A 6 4.65 16.49 48.21
N PHE A 7 4.20 17.20 47.18
CA PHE A 7 3.16 16.70 46.28
C PHE A 7 3.19 17.48 44.96
N ALA A 8 2.97 16.75 43.87
CA ALA A 8 2.76 17.25 42.51
C ALA A 8 4.00 17.67 41.71
N LEU A 9 5.02 16.81 41.73
CA LEU A 9 5.89 16.60 40.57
C LEU A 9 5.13 15.67 39.62
N LEU A 10 4.09 16.18 38.94
CA LEU A 10 3.28 15.39 38.02
C LEU A 10 2.49 16.33 37.09
N LEU A 11 2.72 16.12 35.79
CA LEU A 11 1.82 16.45 34.68
C LEU A 11 1.93 17.87 34.08
N THR A 12 3.13 18.28 33.71
CA THR A 12 3.30 19.01 32.43
C THR A 12 3.79 18.05 31.38
N LEU A 13 3.32 18.21 30.14
CA LEU A 13 3.40 17.30 28.98
C LEU A 13 2.24 16.30 28.89
N SER A 14 1.04 16.83 28.64
CA SER A 14 0.24 16.25 27.57
C SER A 14 0.97 16.51 26.25
N ALA A 15 1.99 15.71 25.96
CA ALA A 15 2.43 15.53 24.59
C ALA A 15 1.22 14.92 23.88
N HIS A 16 0.62 15.71 22.97
CA HIS A 16 -0.28 15.13 22.00
C HIS A 16 0.51 14.01 21.32
N ALA A 17 0.03 12.78 21.49
CA ALA A 17 0.38 11.71 20.58
C ALA A 17 -0.11 12.20 19.21
N ASP A 18 0.78 12.89 18.51
CA ASP A 18 0.69 13.10 17.10
C ASP A 18 0.86 11.70 16.51
N ASP A 19 -0.28 11.00 16.35
CA ASP A 19 -0.40 9.80 15.52
C ASP A 19 -0.17 10.20 14.05
N ASN A 20 0.98 10.80 13.78
CA ASN A 20 1.60 10.74 12.49
C ASN A 20 2.16 9.33 12.39
N HIS A 21 1.28 8.39 12.02
CA HIS A 21 1.71 7.23 11.25
C HIS A 21 2.40 7.79 10.01
N ASN A 22 3.70 8.03 10.17
CA ASN A 22 4.61 8.36 9.10
C ASN A 22 4.69 7.07 8.27
N VAL A 23 3.68 6.86 7.42
CA VAL A 23 3.79 5.95 6.29
C VAL A 23 4.82 6.62 5.41
N GLU A 24 6.08 6.36 5.73
CA GLU A 24 7.24 6.71 4.93
C GLU A 24 6.81 6.45 3.48
N SER A 25 6.70 7.53 2.70
CA SER A 25 6.02 7.47 1.40
C SER A 25 6.65 6.35 0.60
N LEU A 26 5.90 5.28 0.37
CA LEU A 26 6.43 4.11 -0.31
C LEU A 26 7.03 4.60 -1.63
N PRO A 27 8.27 4.21 -1.96
CA PRO A 27 8.92 4.71 -3.16
C PRO A 27 8.04 4.39 -4.35
N ARG A 28 7.65 5.44 -5.09
CA ARG A 28 6.73 5.32 -6.22
C ARG A 28 7.37 4.37 -7.23
N SER A 29 6.63 3.38 -7.70
CA SER A 29 7.09 2.57 -8.83
C SER A 29 6.76 3.32 -10.12
N VAL A 30 7.71 3.35 -11.05
CA VAL A 30 7.51 3.83 -12.43
C VAL A 30 7.57 2.62 -13.34
N TRP A 31 6.69 2.60 -14.34
CA TRP A 31 6.68 1.58 -15.37
C TRP A 31 7.25 2.17 -16.65
N LEU A 32 8.17 1.47 -17.28
CA LEU A 32 8.68 1.83 -18.60
C LEU A 32 8.15 0.85 -19.65
N ASP A 33 8.00 1.32 -20.88
CA ASP A 33 7.77 0.45 -22.03
C ASP A 33 9.07 -0.27 -22.43
N GLN A 34 8.99 -1.05 -23.51
CA GLN A 34 10.14 -1.81 -24.01
C GLN A 34 11.24 -0.93 -24.62
N GLN A 35 10.95 0.34 -24.88
CA GLN A 35 11.87 1.34 -25.39
C GLN A 35 12.55 2.11 -24.24
N GLY A 36 12.07 1.92 -23.01
CA GLY A 36 12.56 2.60 -21.81
C GLY A 36 11.85 3.93 -21.53
N GLU A 37 10.76 4.22 -22.23
CA GLU A 37 9.98 5.44 -22.02
C GLU A 37 8.96 5.23 -20.89
N VAL A 38 8.70 6.28 -20.11
CA VAL A 38 7.74 6.21 -19.00
C VAL A 38 6.32 5.97 -19.52
N VAL A 39 5.68 4.93 -19.02
CA VAL A 39 4.28 4.64 -19.27
C VAL A 39 3.43 5.55 -18.39
N PRO A 40 2.47 6.30 -18.96
CA PRO A 40 1.54 7.13 -18.18
C PRO A 40 0.72 6.33 -17.18
N ASP A 41 0.42 6.92 -16.02
CA ASP A 41 -0.33 6.24 -14.95
C ASP A 41 -1.73 5.80 -15.41
N ASP A 42 -2.42 6.60 -16.24
CA ASP A 42 -3.75 6.26 -16.76
C ASP A 42 -3.73 5.00 -17.65
N VAL A 43 -2.63 4.76 -18.36
CA VAL A 43 -2.41 3.53 -19.11
C VAL A 43 -2.19 2.36 -18.15
N ILE A 44 -1.40 2.55 -17.10
CA ILE A 44 -1.18 1.51 -16.07
C ILE A 44 -2.48 1.16 -15.35
N ASP A 45 -3.28 2.16 -14.99
CA ASP A 45 -4.58 1.99 -14.34
C ASP A 45 -5.56 1.25 -15.28
N ALA A 46 -5.64 1.66 -16.54
CA ALA A 46 -6.50 1.01 -17.52
C ALA A 46 -6.13 -0.46 -17.74
N VAL A 47 -4.83 -0.80 -17.81
CA VAL A 47 -4.38 -2.19 -17.91
C VAL A 47 -4.72 -2.96 -16.63
N THR A 48 -4.43 -2.39 -15.47
CA THR A 48 -4.72 -2.98 -14.14
C THR A 48 -6.19 -3.33 -13.99
N ASP A 49 -7.07 -2.43 -14.39
CA ASP A 49 -8.52 -2.62 -14.38
C ASP A 49 -8.96 -3.65 -15.42
N SER A 50 -8.41 -3.59 -16.65
CA SER A 50 -8.74 -4.56 -17.70
C SER A 50 -8.34 -6.00 -17.36
N CYS A 51 -7.24 -6.17 -16.62
CA CYS A 51 -6.79 -7.47 -16.13
C CYS A 51 -7.47 -7.89 -14.81
N GLY A 52 -8.31 -7.03 -14.21
CA GLY A 52 -9.05 -7.35 -12.99
C GLY A 52 -8.19 -7.46 -11.73
N ILE A 53 -6.99 -6.87 -11.71
CA ILE A 53 -6.04 -6.97 -10.57
C ILE A 53 -6.67 -6.41 -9.30
N ASN A 54 -7.26 -5.22 -9.38
CA ASN A 54 -7.89 -4.55 -8.23
C ASN A 54 -9.02 -5.40 -7.63
N GLN A 55 -9.82 -6.05 -8.49
CA GLN A 55 -10.94 -6.88 -8.08
C GLN A 55 -10.45 -8.18 -7.42
N ALA A 56 -9.43 -8.82 -7.98
CA ALA A 56 -8.83 -10.03 -7.41
C ALA A 56 -8.15 -9.74 -6.06
N ALA A 57 -7.39 -8.64 -5.96
CA ALA A 57 -6.80 -8.19 -4.70
C ALA A 57 -7.87 -7.91 -3.63
N HIS A 58 -8.95 -7.22 -4.02
CA HIS A 58 -10.07 -6.94 -3.13
C HIS A 58 -10.75 -8.22 -2.63
N ARG A 59 -10.92 -9.24 -3.48
CA ARG A 59 -11.46 -10.55 -3.07
C ARG A 59 -10.57 -11.23 -2.02
N ILE A 60 -9.26 -11.21 -2.20
CA ILE A 60 -8.31 -11.74 -1.20
C ILE A 60 -8.42 -10.98 0.12
N ALA A 61 -8.38 -9.64 0.06
CA ALA A 61 -8.41 -8.80 1.25
C ALA A 61 -9.68 -8.96 2.09
N ASN A 62 -10.80 -9.32 1.46
CA ASN A 62 -12.10 -9.47 2.12
C ASN A 62 -12.54 -10.94 2.25
N LEU A 63 -11.62 -11.89 2.11
CA LEU A 63 -11.95 -13.31 2.18
C LEU A 63 -12.34 -13.71 3.60
N ASN A 64 -13.64 -13.85 3.85
CA ASN A 64 -14.20 -14.29 5.12
C ASN A 64 -14.75 -15.73 4.98
N GLY A 65 -13.83 -16.69 4.90
CA GLY A 65 -14.13 -18.10 4.60
C GLY A 65 -14.18 -18.40 3.10
N GLY A 66 -13.89 -19.66 2.73
CA GLY A 66 -13.75 -20.09 1.33
C GLY A 66 -12.36 -20.64 1.01
N ASN A 67 -12.13 -20.97 -0.26
CA ASN A 67 -10.88 -21.53 -0.76
C ASN A 67 -9.91 -20.38 -1.11
N ILE A 68 -8.93 -20.13 -0.23
CA ILE A 68 -7.93 -19.09 -0.41
C ILE A 68 -7.03 -19.37 -1.62
N GLU A 69 -6.80 -20.65 -1.93
CA GLU A 69 -5.99 -21.06 -3.07
C GLU A 69 -6.63 -20.58 -4.38
N LEU A 70 -7.96 -20.71 -4.53
CA LEU A 70 -8.68 -20.20 -5.70
C LEU A 70 -8.56 -18.68 -5.81
N ALA A 71 -8.71 -17.95 -4.71
CA ALA A 71 -8.58 -16.49 -4.72
C ALA A 71 -7.15 -16.04 -5.09
N ILE A 72 -6.14 -16.77 -4.62
CA ILE A 72 -4.74 -16.55 -5.00
C ILE A 72 -4.52 -16.86 -6.48
N ASP A 73 -5.09 -17.94 -7.00
CA ASP A 73 -4.91 -18.34 -8.40
C ASP A 73 -5.59 -17.35 -9.37
N ASP A 74 -6.77 -16.83 -9.00
CA ASP A 74 -7.40 -15.70 -9.71
C ASP A 74 -6.49 -14.47 -9.75
N PHE A 75 -5.86 -14.13 -8.62
CA PHE A 75 -4.93 -13.00 -8.57
C PHE A 75 -3.69 -13.24 -9.40
N LYS A 76 -3.11 -14.45 -9.39
CA LYS A 76 -1.99 -14.81 -10.27
C LYS A 76 -2.37 -14.69 -11.74
N ALA A 77 -3.57 -15.12 -12.13
CA ALA A 77 -4.04 -14.99 -13.50
C ALA A 77 -4.18 -13.52 -13.91
N ALA A 78 -4.70 -12.66 -13.03
CA ALA A 78 -4.78 -11.22 -13.26
C ALA A 78 -3.39 -10.57 -13.40
N VAL A 79 -2.43 -10.96 -12.56
CA VAL A 79 -1.03 -10.51 -12.67
C VAL A 79 -0.39 -10.98 -13.97
N ALA A 80 -0.58 -12.25 -14.35
CA ALA A 80 -0.06 -12.78 -15.61
C ALA A 80 -0.62 -12.04 -16.84
N CYS A 81 -1.88 -11.57 -16.78
CA CYS A 81 -2.45 -10.70 -17.81
C CYS A 81 -1.70 -9.36 -17.92
N PHE A 82 -1.38 -8.73 -16.78
CA PHE A 82 -0.63 -7.48 -16.77
C PHE A 82 0.81 -7.66 -17.27
N GLU A 83 1.46 -8.76 -16.87
CA GLU A 83 2.83 -9.08 -17.30
C GLU A 83 2.97 -9.28 -18.82
N GLN A 84 1.89 -9.64 -19.54
CA GLN A 84 1.90 -9.70 -21.01
C GLN A 84 2.17 -8.35 -21.68
N ARG A 85 1.99 -7.24 -20.96
CA ARG A 85 2.34 -5.90 -21.48
C ARG A 85 3.85 -5.65 -21.50
N ALA A 86 4.63 -6.51 -20.82
CA ALA A 86 6.09 -6.47 -20.81
C ALA A 86 6.66 -5.11 -20.37
N PHE A 87 5.98 -4.42 -19.45
CA PHE A 87 6.50 -3.20 -18.84
C PHE A 87 7.70 -3.51 -17.94
N ILE A 88 8.68 -2.61 -17.93
CA ILE A 88 9.86 -2.68 -17.07
C ILE A 88 9.55 -1.93 -15.78
N LYS A 89 9.66 -2.61 -14.63
CA LYS A 89 9.45 -1.97 -13.32
C LYS A 89 10.73 -1.27 -12.87
N GLN A 90 10.66 0.05 -12.65
CA GLN A 90 11.73 0.83 -12.03
C GLN A 90 11.25 1.50 -10.74
N ARG A 91 12.13 1.64 -9.75
CA ARG A 91 11.86 2.43 -8.56
C ARG A 91 12.07 3.91 -8.91
N ALA A 92 11.11 4.78 -8.66
CA ALA A 92 11.33 6.22 -8.69
C ALA A 92 12.31 6.58 -7.56
N GLU A 93 13.37 7.30 -7.91
CA GLU A 93 14.33 7.87 -6.97
C GLU A 93 13.77 9.09 -6.25
#